data_AF-A0A8T4MUE6-F1
#
_entry.id   AF-A0A8T4MUE6-F1
#
_cell.length_a   1.000
_cell.length_b   1.000
_cell.length_c   1.000
_cell.angle_alpha   90.00
_cell.angle_beta   90.00
_cell.angle_gamma   90.00
#
_symmetry.space_group_name_H-M   'P 1'
#
loop_
_entity.id
_entity.type
_entity.pdbx_description
1 polymer ?
#
loop_
_entity_poly.entity_id
_entity_poly.type
_entity_poly.pdbx_seq_one_letter_code
_entity_poly.pdbx_strand_id
1 'polypeptide(L)'
;MKIQPYVQKLEASEIYKKFRKDNSESFLVAGFFILDYESGVNMHQIDYYVPSKKQVAAFNLDGEVEVRLLDMMSKEKVPEKLDLKTKVDLDAIKGILEDEMKNRNITESIKKCVAVIQVVDGKKLWVLNCVLSGMEILKAHVDDNSRTVLKMERNSMLDYIKKIPGAGMQNQQGQQNQQKASKEQLQKQIEQLDKLKEQLQKEQNKVNSEDKK
;
A
#
# COMPACT_ATOMS: atom_id res chain seq x y z
N MET A 1 16.23 -11.84 0.42
CA MET A 1 15.52 -13.13 0.56
C MET A 1 14.65 -13.39 -0.68
N LYS A 2 14.48 -14.64 -1.09
CA LYS A 2 13.56 -15.03 -2.18
C LYS A 2 12.11 -15.11 -1.70
N ILE A 3 11.16 -15.29 -2.61
CA ILE A 3 9.74 -15.51 -2.25
C ILE A 3 9.46 -16.90 -1.66
N GLN A 4 10.29 -17.88 -1.97
CA GLN A 4 10.05 -19.29 -1.62
C GLN A 4 9.81 -19.53 -0.11
N PRO A 5 10.60 -18.96 0.82
CA PRO A 5 10.37 -19.15 2.25
C PRO A 5 9.00 -18.65 2.73
N TYR A 6 8.47 -17.58 2.13
CA TYR A 6 7.15 -17.03 2.47
C TYR A 6 6.03 -17.96 2.04
N VAL A 7 6.15 -18.56 0.85
CA VAL A 7 5.16 -19.54 0.40
C VAL A 7 5.24 -20.81 1.24
N GLN A 8 6.43 -21.28 1.60
CA GLN A 8 6.59 -22.43 2.49
C GLN A 8 5.97 -22.18 3.88
N LYS A 9 6.17 -20.97 4.43
CA LYS A 9 5.52 -20.55 5.68
C LYS A 9 3.99 -20.59 5.56
N LEU A 10 3.45 -20.09 4.45
CA LEU A 10 2.01 -20.13 4.18
C LEU A 10 1.51 -21.57 4.05
N GLU A 11 2.20 -22.42 3.29
CA GLU A 11 1.82 -23.81 3.04
C GLU A 11 1.79 -24.66 4.31
N ALA A 12 2.62 -24.32 5.29
CA ALA A 12 2.62 -24.96 6.60
C ALA A 12 1.37 -24.62 7.45
N SER A 13 0.70 -23.49 7.18
CA SER A 13 -0.42 -23.00 7.99
C SER A 13 -1.71 -23.81 7.79
N GLU A 14 -2.48 -23.98 8.86
CA GLU A 14 -3.79 -24.67 8.79
C GLU A 14 -4.81 -23.92 7.94
N ILE A 15 -4.75 -22.59 7.94
CA ILE A 15 -5.63 -21.73 7.14
C ILE A 15 -5.41 -21.99 5.66
N TYR A 16 -4.16 -22.08 5.21
CA TYR A 16 -3.86 -22.43 3.82
C TYR A 16 -4.28 -23.87 3.48
N LYS A 17 -4.02 -24.84 4.37
CA LYS A 17 -4.44 -26.24 4.14
C LYS A 17 -5.96 -26.33 3.96
N LYS A 18 -6.72 -25.60 4.77
CA LYS A 18 -8.19 -25.53 4.67
C LYS A 18 -8.61 -24.85 3.37
N PHE A 19 -8.01 -23.70 3.04
CA PHE A 19 -8.24 -23.01 1.78
C PHE A 19 -8.00 -23.89 0.55
N ARG A 20 -6.90 -24.67 0.53
CA ARG A 20 -6.57 -25.57 -0.59
C ARG A 20 -7.54 -26.75 -0.73
N LYS A 21 -8.12 -27.23 0.37
CA LYS A 21 -9.20 -28.24 0.30
C LYS A 21 -10.43 -27.68 -0.38
N ASP A 22 -10.80 -26.44 -0.05
CA ASP A 22 -12.01 -25.80 -0.57
C ASP A 22 -11.82 -25.17 -1.96
N ASN A 23 -10.58 -24.91 -2.38
CA ASN A 23 -10.24 -24.21 -3.64
C ASN A 23 -9.00 -24.86 -4.29
N SER A 24 -9.10 -26.16 -4.60
CA SER A 24 -7.98 -26.98 -5.13
C SER A 24 -7.41 -26.49 -6.47
N GLU A 25 -8.24 -25.80 -7.25
CA GLU A 25 -7.95 -25.19 -8.54
C GLU A 25 -7.22 -23.85 -8.44
N SER A 26 -7.07 -23.31 -7.22
CA SER A 26 -6.35 -22.05 -7.02
C SER A 26 -4.88 -22.17 -7.41
N PHE A 27 -4.26 -21.04 -7.74
CA PHE A 27 -2.83 -20.99 -8.05
C PHE A 27 -2.20 -19.67 -7.64
N LEU A 28 -0.90 -19.71 -7.31
CA LEU A 28 -0.11 -18.54 -6.95
C LEU A 28 -0.04 -17.58 -8.13
N VAL A 29 -0.31 -16.30 -7.90
CA VAL A 29 -0.29 -15.26 -8.95
C VAL A 29 0.62 -14.10 -8.64
N ALA A 30 0.76 -13.76 -7.36
CA ALA A 30 1.65 -12.68 -6.96
C ALA A 30 2.22 -12.88 -5.56
N GLY A 31 3.38 -12.26 -5.33
CA GLY A 31 3.87 -11.95 -3.99
C GLY A 31 3.90 -10.43 -3.84
N PHE A 32 3.29 -9.91 -2.80
CA PHE A 32 3.19 -8.49 -2.49
C PHE A 32 3.98 -8.19 -1.23
N PHE A 33 4.92 -7.27 -1.32
CA PHE A 33 5.87 -6.98 -0.24
C PHE A 33 5.96 -5.47 -0.02
N ILE A 34 5.81 -5.03 1.23
CA ILE A 34 6.11 -3.67 1.63
C ILE A 34 7.41 -3.70 2.39
N LEU A 35 8.44 -3.08 1.82
CA LEU A 35 9.76 -2.93 2.38
C LEU A 35 9.86 -1.51 2.95
N ASP A 36 9.80 -1.38 4.27
CA ASP A 36 9.94 -0.10 4.95
C ASP A 36 11.37 0.05 5.45
N TYR A 37 12.15 0.89 4.75
CA TYR A 37 13.56 1.12 5.08
C TYR A 37 13.75 2.16 6.18
N GLU A 38 12.69 2.84 6.62
CA GLU A 38 12.74 3.81 7.72
C GLU A 38 12.37 3.16 9.05
N SER A 39 11.22 2.49 9.11
CA SER A 39 10.76 1.86 10.35
C SER A 39 11.26 0.42 10.52
N GLY A 40 11.68 -0.22 9.43
CA GLY A 40 12.01 -1.65 9.41
C GLY A 40 10.78 -2.58 9.46
N VAL A 41 9.57 -2.02 9.53
CA VAL A 41 8.33 -2.79 9.57
C VAL A 41 7.93 -3.19 8.16
N ASN A 42 8.27 -4.42 7.80
CA ASN A 42 7.92 -5.00 6.51
C ASN A 42 6.55 -5.68 6.57
N MET A 43 5.87 -5.72 5.42
CA MET A 43 4.68 -6.57 5.25
C MET A 43 4.85 -7.53 4.09
N HIS A 44 4.34 -8.74 4.23
CA HIS A 44 4.48 -9.84 3.28
C HIS A 44 3.11 -10.48 3.05
N GLN A 45 2.67 -10.43 1.80
CA GLN A 45 1.42 -11.00 1.36
C GLN A 45 1.66 -11.91 0.17
N ILE A 46 0.94 -13.03 0.13
CA ILE A 46 0.99 -13.99 -0.98
C ILE A 46 -0.42 -14.15 -1.54
N ASP A 47 -0.54 -14.02 -2.86
CA ASP A 47 -1.82 -13.97 -3.54
C ASP A 47 -2.07 -15.22 -4.39
N TYR A 48 -3.22 -15.85 -4.16
CA TYR A 48 -3.70 -16.97 -4.96
C TYR A 48 -4.95 -16.57 -5.73
N TYR A 49 -4.96 -16.82 -7.03
CA TYR A 49 -6.19 -16.68 -7.80
C TYR A 49 -7.09 -17.90 -7.62
N VAL A 50 -8.40 -17.66 -7.46
CA VAL A 50 -9.44 -18.68 -7.33
C VAL A 50 -10.35 -18.62 -8.56
N PRO A 51 -10.10 -19.43 -9.59
CA PRO A 51 -10.86 -19.44 -10.85
C PRO A 51 -12.38 -19.56 -10.67
N SER A 52 -12.84 -20.44 -9.77
CA SER A 52 -14.27 -20.68 -9.54
C SER A 52 -15.03 -19.44 -9.08
N LYS A 53 -14.36 -18.56 -8.31
CA LYS A 53 -14.93 -17.33 -7.75
C LYS A 53 -14.53 -16.07 -8.51
N LYS A 54 -13.55 -16.16 -9.42
CA LYS A 54 -12.89 -15.02 -10.08
C LYS A 54 -12.36 -13.98 -9.08
N GLN A 55 -11.81 -14.46 -7.97
CA GLN A 55 -11.31 -13.66 -6.85
C GLN A 55 -9.84 -13.98 -6.57
N VAL A 56 -9.18 -13.07 -5.86
CA VAL A 56 -7.83 -13.28 -5.32
C VAL A 56 -7.92 -13.51 -3.82
N ALA A 57 -7.39 -14.63 -3.35
CA ALA A 57 -7.15 -14.90 -1.94
C ALA A 57 -5.79 -14.30 -1.55
N ALA A 58 -5.83 -13.19 -0.83
CA ALA A 58 -4.67 -12.49 -0.31
C ALA A 58 -4.35 -12.99 1.10
N PHE A 59 -3.19 -13.63 1.26
CA PHE A 59 -2.72 -14.15 2.55
C PHE A 59 -1.70 -13.20 3.16
N ASN A 60 -2.03 -12.60 4.30
CA ASN A 60 -1.07 -11.83 5.09
C ASN A 60 -0.24 -12.81 5.94
N LEU A 61 1.08 -12.66 5.94
CA LEU A 61 2.01 -13.55 6.65
C LEU A 61 2.63 -12.92 7.90
N ASP A 62 2.36 -11.65 8.18
CA ASP A 62 2.89 -10.95 9.34
C ASP A 62 1.97 -11.15 10.55
N GLY A 63 2.48 -11.82 11.57
CA GLY A 63 1.68 -12.26 12.72
C GLY A 63 0.96 -13.58 12.44
N GLU A 64 -0.33 -13.65 12.80
CA GLU A 64 -1.19 -14.77 12.47
C GLU A 64 -1.55 -14.73 10.98
N VAL A 65 -1.51 -15.89 10.32
CA VAL A 65 -1.81 -15.95 8.88
C VAL A 65 -3.29 -15.64 8.67
N GLU A 66 -3.61 -14.53 8.00
CA GLU A 66 -4.99 -14.18 7.65
C GLU A 66 -5.21 -14.34 6.15
N VAL A 67 -6.43 -14.69 5.75
CA VAL A 67 -6.84 -14.73 4.34
C VAL A 67 -7.99 -13.76 4.08
N ARG A 68 -7.87 -12.98 3.01
CA ARG A 68 -8.94 -12.10 2.53
C ARG A 68 -9.24 -12.41 1.07
N LEU A 69 -10.51 -12.58 0.74
CA LEU A 69 -10.96 -12.70 -0.65
C LEU A 69 -11.21 -11.29 -1.21
N LEU A 70 -10.53 -10.98 -2.30
CA LEU A 70 -10.59 -9.70 -2.98
C LEU A 70 -11.17 -9.89 -4.39
N ASP A 71 -12.06 -8.99 -4.77
CA ASP A 71 -12.58 -8.96 -6.12
C ASP A 71 -11.52 -8.41 -7.09
N MET A 72 -11.44 -9.02 -8.27
CA MET A 72 -10.60 -8.50 -9.33
C MET A 72 -11.21 -7.26 -9.95
N MET A 73 -10.40 -6.21 -10.11
CA MET A 73 -10.77 -5.00 -10.85
C MET A 73 -11.14 -5.31 -12.32
N SER A 74 -10.50 -6.31 -12.92
CA SER A 74 -10.76 -6.77 -14.28
C SER A 74 -11.28 -8.21 -14.27
N LYS A 75 -12.59 -8.38 -14.39
CA LYS A 75 -13.23 -9.72 -14.39
C LYS A 75 -12.93 -10.57 -15.63
N GLU A 76 -12.38 -9.94 -16.69
CA GLU A 76 -12.14 -10.56 -17.99
C GLU A 76 -10.72 -11.14 -18.13
N LYS A 77 -9.73 -10.56 -17.42
CA LYS A 77 -8.33 -11.00 -17.54
C LYS A 77 -7.99 -11.95 -16.40
N VAL A 78 -7.80 -13.23 -16.73
CA VAL A 78 -7.27 -14.23 -15.80
C VAL A 78 -5.78 -13.95 -15.58
N PRO A 79 -5.31 -13.84 -14.33
CA PRO A 79 -3.90 -13.64 -14.03
C PRO A 79 -3.07 -14.87 -14.40
N GLU A 80 -1.81 -14.65 -14.74
CA GLU A 80 -0.88 -15.73 -15.05
C GLU A 80 -0.34 -16.38 -13.77
N LYS A 81 -0.09 -17.70 -13.84
CA LYS A 81 0.46 -18.45 -12.71
C LYS A 81 1.93 -18.06 -12.49
N LEU A 82 2.25 -17.69 -11.26
CA LEU A 82 3.60 -17.43 -10.81
C LEU A 82 4.25 -18.73 -10.32
N ASP A 83 5.48 -18.99 -10.76
CA ASP A 83 6.32 -20.05 -10.20
C ASP A 83 7.08 -19.56 -8.94
N LEU A 84 7.48 -20.49 -8.08
CA LEU A 84 8.22 -20.16 -6.85
C LEU A 84 9.69 -19.77 -7.08
N LYS A 85 10.22 -20.03 -8.28
CA LYS A 85 11.64 -19.92 -8.57
C LYS A 85 11.96 -18.51 -9.05
N THR A 86 12.23 -17.64 -8.09
CA THR A 86 12.73 -16.28 -8.36
C THR A 86 14.26 -16.24 -8.38
N LYS A 87 14.82 -15.39 -9.25
CA LYS A 87 16.27 -15.13 -9.35
C LYS A 87 16.69 -13.84 -8.67
N VAL A 88 15.79 -12.87 -8.52
CA VAL A 88 16.01 -11.64 -7.75
C VAL A 88 15.60 -11.87 -6.30
N ASP A 89 16.47 -11.48 -5.39
CA ASP A 89 16.18 -11.43 -3.96
C ASP A 89 15.52 -10.10 -3.59
N LEU A 90 14.53 -10.13 -2.70
CA LEU A 90 13.86 -8.93 -2.16
C LEU A 90 14.87 -7.90 -1.63
N ASP A 91 15.86 -8.35 -0.88
CA ASP A 91 16.89 -7.49 -0.28
C ASP A 91 17.79 -6.84 -1.34
N ALA A 92 17.93 -7.47 -2.53
CA ALA A 92 18.72 -6.93 -3.63
C ALA A 92 17.96 -5.86 -4.43
N ILE A 93 16.63 -5.79 -4.31
CA ILE A 93 15.79 -4.83 -5.04
C ILE A 93 16.25 -3.39 -4.78
N LYS A 94 16.55 -3.05 -3.53
CA LYS A 94 17.00 -1.70 -3.16
C LYS A 94 18.29 -1.33 -3.91
N GLY A 95 19.27 -2.23 -3.91
CA GLY A 95 20.55 -1.99 -4.61
C GLY A 95 20.38 -1.84 -6.12
N ILE A 96 19.59 -2.73 -6.75
CA ILE A 96 19.28 -2.65 -8.19
C ILE A 96 18.65 -1.29 -8.55
N LEU A 97 17.72 -0.82 -7.72
CA LEU A 97 17.07 0.47 -7.92
C LEU A 97 18.03 1.65 -7.69
N GLU A 98 18.82 1.63 -6.62
CA GLU A 98 19.76 2.70 -6.30
C GLU A 98 20.84 2.86 -7.38
N ASP A 99 21.30 1.76 -7.97
CA ASP A 99 22.26 1.82 -9.07
C ASP A 99 21.63 2.41 -10.35
N GLU A 100 20.40 2.02 -10.69
CA GLU A 100 19.68 2.62 -11.81
C GLU A 100 19.31 4.09 -11.56
N MET A 101 18.99 4.46 -10.31
CA MET A 101 18.73 5.84 -9.91
C MET A 101 19.96 6.73 -10.11
N LYS A 102 21.15 6.24 -9.72
CA LYS A 102 22.41 6.95 -9.97
C LYS A 102 22.66 7.15 -11.46
N ASN A 103 22.43 6.12 -12.28
CA ASN A 103 22.56 6.21 -13.74
C ASN A 103 21.63 7.27 -14.36
N ARG A 104 20.53 7.61 -13.67
CA ARG A 104 19.55 8.62 -14.09
C ARG A 104 19.66 9.96 -13.35
N ASN A 105 20.74 10.16 -12.57
CA ASN A 105 20.97 11.36 -11.75
C ASN A 105 19.84 11.63 -10.73
N ILE A 106 19.22 10.60 -10.18
CA ILE A 106 18.24 10.70 -9.10
C ILE A 106 19.01 10.60 -7.77
N THR A 107 18.96 11.65 -6.96
CA THR A 107 19.78 11.78 -5.73
C THR A 107 19.02 11.45 -4.45
N GLU A 108 17.71 11.32 -4.54
CA GLU A 108 16.84 11.00 -3.43
C GLU A 108 17.06 9.57 -2.92
N SER A 109 16.73 9.34 -1.65
CA SER A 109 16.81 7.99 -1.05
C SER A 109 15.44 7.31 -1.05
N ILE A 110 15.42 6.00 -1.22
CA ILE A 110 14.19 5.19 -1.12
C ILE A 110 13.83 5.00 0.36
N LYS A 111 12.64 5.44 0.75
CA LYS A 111 12.11 5.33 2.11
C LYS A 111 11.25 4.08 2.30
N LYS A 112 10.35 3.85 1.36
CA LYS A 112 9.47 2.68 1.34
C LYS A 112 9.37 2.14 -0.07
N CYS A 113 9.31 0.83 -0.24
CA CYS A 113 9.13 0.17 -1.52
C CYS A 113 7.99 -0.84 -1.43
N VAL A 114 6.97 -0.66 -2.26
CA VAL A 114 5.96 -1.68 -2.53
C VAL A 114 6.45 -2.50 -3.71
N ALA A 115 6.83 -3.75 -3.46
CA ALA A 115 7.34 -4.68 -4.46
C ALA A 115 6.32 -5.78 -4.73
N VAL A 116 5.92 -5.92 -5.99
CA VAL A 116 4.99 -6.97 -6.43
C VAL A 116 5.67 -7.83 -7.48
N ILE A 117 5.90 -9.10 -7.18
CA ILE A 117 6.33 -10.08 -8.20
C ILE A 117 5.10 -10.75 -8.79
N GLN A 118 5.02 -10.75 -10.11
CA GLN A 118 3.93 -11.38 -10.87
C GLN A 118 4.43 -11.78 -12.27
N VAL A 119 3.64 -12.58 -12.96
CA VAL A 119 3.88 -12.90 -14.37
C VAL A 119 3.01 -11.99 -15.23
N VAL A 120 3.63 -11.29 -16.18
CA VAL A 120 2.97 -10.44 -17.17
C VAL A 120 3.53 -10.77 -18.54
N ASP A 121 2.66 -11.18 -19.45
CA ASP A 121 2.99 -11.58 -20.82
C ASP A 121 4.08 -12.67 -20.84
N GLY A 122 3.93 -13.67 -19.97
CA GLY A 122 4.86 -14.79 -19.82
C GLY A 122 6.19 -14.45 -19.12
N LYS A 123 6.39 -13.21 -18.65
CA LYS A 123 7.63 -12.77 -17.98
C LYS A 123 7.41 -12.51 -16.49
N LYS A 124 8.33 -13.00 -15.66
CA LYS A 124 8.37 -12.69 -14.22
C LYS A 124 8.93 -11.28 -14.01
N LEU A 125 8.07 -10.38 -13.56
CA LEU A 125 8.39 -8.97 -13.36
C LEU A 125 8.16 -8.57 -11.91
N TRP A 126 9.15 -7.87 -11.36
CA TRP A 126 9.01 -7.09 -10.15
C TRP A 126 8.48 -5.70 -10.51
N VAL A 127 7.23 -5.44 -10.17
CA VAL A 127 6.61 -4.12 -10.28
C VAL A 127 6.78 -3.40 -8.95
N LEU A 128 7.54 -2.32 -8.97
CA LEU A 128 8.03 -1.62 -7.79
C LEU A 128 7.43 -0.21 -7.77
N ASN A 129 6.87 0.19 -6.63
CA ASN A 129 6.45 1.55 -6.36
C ASN A 129 7.16 2.03 -5.09
N CYS A 130 8.11 2.95 -5.25
CA CYS A 130 8.97 3.42 -4.18
C CYS A 130 8.63 4.86 -3.83
N VAL A 131 8.51 5.14 -2.53
CA VAL A 131 8.42 6.50 -2.00
C VAL A 131 9.83 7.00 -1.75
N LEU A 132 10.18 8.12 -2.37
CA LEU A 132 11.47 8.78 -2.22
C LEU A 132 11.44 9.85 -1.12
N SER A 133 12.60 10.21 -0.60
CA SER A 133 12.76 11.28 0.40
C SER A 133 12.23 12.64 -0.05
N GLY A 134 12.19 12.89 -1.37
CA GLY A 134 11.72 14.16 -1.97
C GLY A 134 10.20 14.26 -2.19
N MET A 135 9.39 13.40 -1.55
CA MET A 135 7.94 13.30 -1.80
C MET A 135 7.57 12.87 -3.24
N GLU A 136 8.48 12.15 -3.90
CA GLU A 136 8.28 11.60 -5.23
C GLU A 136 7.97 10.09 -5.14
N ILE A 137 7.24 9.58 -6.13
CA ILE A 137 7.01 8.15 -6.32
C ILE A 137 7.82 7.70 -7.54
N LEU A 138 8.72 6.77 -7.30
CA LEU A 138 9.45 6.07 -8.34
C LEU A 138 8.73 4.76 -8.66
N LYS A 139 8.31 4.61 -9.92
CA LYS A 139 7.76 3.37 -10.45
C LYS A 139 8.83 2.67 -11.25
N ALA A 140 9.12 1.41 -10.97
CA ALA A 140 10.11 0.65 -11.70
C ALA A 140 9.63 -0.77 -12.00
N HIS A 141 9.96 -1.28 -13.18
CA HIS A 141 9.73 -2.67 -13.55
C HIS A 141 11.09 -3.34 -13.70
N VAL A 142 11.36 -4.37 -12.89
CA VAL A 142 12.61 -5.14 -12.94
C VAL A 142 12.31 -6.55 -13.43
N ASP A 143 13.05 -7.00 -14.43
CA ASP A 143 12.94 -8.36 -14.93
C ASP A 143 13.62 -9.33 -13.96
N ASP A 144 12.90 -10.35 -13.48
CA ASP A 144 13.46 -11.32 -12.52
C ASP A 144 14.63 -12.10 -13.12
N ASN A 145 14.61 -12.36 -14.44
CA ASN A 145 15.60 -13.21 -15.09
C ASN A 145 16.96 -12.53 -15.27
N SER A 146 16.94 -11.33 -15.84
CA SER A 146 18.11 -10.53 -16.23
C SER A 146 18.54 -9.54 -15.14
N ARG A 147 17.67 -9.28 -14.15
CA ARG A 147 17.87 -8.29 -13.07
C ARG A 147 17.97 -6.85 -13.57
N THR A 148 17.60 -6.60 -14.83
CA THR A 148 17.65 -5.26 -15.42
C THR A 148 16.36 -4.49 -15.15
N VAL A 149 16.48 -3.18 -14.95
CA VAL A 149 15.33 -2.28 -14.91
C VAL A 149 14.82 -2.05 -16.32
N LEU A 150 13.66 -2.63 -16.65
CA LEU A 150 13.03 -2.49 -17.96
C LEU A 150 12.38 -1.12 -18.15
N LYS A 151 11.84 -0.57 -17.07
CA LYS A 151 11.10 0.69 -17.06
C LYS A 151 11.31 1.38 -15.73
N MET A 152 11.52 2.69 -15.74
CA MET A 152 11.57 3.52 -14.54
C MET A 152 10.97 4.89 -14.84
N GLU A 153 9.98 5.28 -14.04
CA GLU A 153 9.23 6.53 -14.14
C GLU A 153 9.22 7.22 -12.77
N ARG A 154 9.35 8.54 -12.76
CA ARG A 154 9.34 9.35 -11.54
C ARG A 154 8.22 10.37 -11.62
N ASN A 155 7.32 10.33 -10.64
CA ASN A 155 6.16 11.21 -10.58
C ASN A 155 6.09 11.89 -9.20
N SER A 156 5.58 13.12 -9.14
CA SER A 156 5.33 13.77 -7.84
C SER A 156 4.11 13.14 -7.17
N MET A 157 4.12 13.01 -5.83
CA MET A 157 2.90 12.64 -5.09
C MET A 157 1.75 13.61 -5.33
N LEU A 158 2.05 14.90 -5.60
CA LEU A 158 1.04 15.90 -5.93
C LEU A 158 0.26 15.56 -7.20
N ASP A 159 0.88 14.91 -8.17
CA ASP A 159 0.24 14.51 -9.42
C ASP A 159 -0.80 13.39 -9.20
N TYR A 160 -0.59 12.56 -8.16
CA TYR A 160 -1.57 11.55 -7.75
C TYR A 160 -2.74 12.18 -7.00
N ILE A 161 -2.47 13.12 -6.08
CA ILE A 161 -3.52 13.83 -5.34
C ILE A 161 -4.46 14.56 -6.32
N LYS A 162 -3.92 15.21 -7.35
CA LYS A 162 -4.74 15.87 -8.40
C LYS A 162 -5.62 14.90 -9.20
N LYS A 163 -5.25 13.62 -9.28
CA LYS A 163 -5.98 12.58 -10.03
C LYS A 163 -7.05 11.87 -9.19
N ILE A 164 -7.09 12.06 -7.88
CA ILE A 164 -8.13 11.51 -7.01
C ILE A 164 -9.41 12.37 -7.18
N PRO A 165 -10.52 11.80 -7.68
CA PRO A 165 -11.79 12.51 -7.74
C PRO A 165 -12.19 12.98 -6.34
N GLY A 166 -12.37 14.29 -6.16
CA GLY A 166 -12.74 14.90 -4.88
C GLY A 166 -11.61 15.61 -4.12
N ALA A 167 -10.33 15.34 -4.39
CA ALA A 167 -9.21 16.07 -3.75
C ALA A 167 -8.86 17.37 -4.48
N GLY A 168 -9.23 17.51 -5.76
CA GLY A 168 -8.99 18.70 -6.59
C GLY A 168 -10.16 19.70 -6.67
N MET A 169 -11.33 19.39 -6.09
CA MET A 169 -12.56 20.20 -6.23
C MET A 169 -12.74 21.34 -5.22
N GLN A 170 -11.67 21.79 -4.55
CA GLN A 170 -11.74 23.01 -3.72
C GLN A 170 -11.08 24.25 -4.35
N ASN A 171 -10.31 24.11 -5.43
CA ASN A 171 -9.52 25.24 -5.94
C ASN A 171 -9.90 25.80 -7.31
N GLN A 172 -10.95 25.29 -7.97
CA GLN A 172 -11.41 25.86 -9.25
C GLN A 172 -12.93 25.80 -9.41
N GLN A 173 -13.66 26.57 -8.59
CA GLN A 173 -14.95 27.21 -8.92
C GLN A 173 -15.48 27.89 -7.64
N GLY A 174 -15.17 29.17 -7.45
CA GLY A 174 -15.66 29.89 -6.26
C GLY A 174 -14.92 31.17 -5.86
N GLN A 175 -13.96 31.67 -6.65
CA GLN A 175 -13.47 33.03 -6.48
C GLN A 175 -14.53 34.00 -7.03
N GLN A 176 -15.50 34.37 -6.19
CA GLN A 176 -15.88 35.76 -5.91
C GLN A 176 -17.10 35.93 -4.98
N ASN A 177 -17.92 34.89 -4.71
CA ASN A 177 -19.15 35.06 -3.91
C ASN A 177 -19.26 34.27 -2.59
N GLN A 178 -18.27 33.48 -2.17
CA GLN A 178 -18.36 32.68 -0.92
C GLN A 178 -17.56 33.20 0.28
N GLN A 179 -16.85 34.32 0.18
CA GLN A 179 -16.02 34.83 1.29
C GLN A 179 -16.83 35.42 2.47
N LYS A 180 -18.12 35.77 2.30
CA LYS A 180 -18.94 36.29 3.40
C LYS A 180 -19.63 35.21 4.24
N ALA A 181 -20.15 34.14 3.62
CA ALA A 181 -20.86 33.09 4.35
C ALA A 181 -19.94 32.16 5.16
N SER A 182 -18.70 31.93 4.68
CA SER A 182 -17.73 31.04 5.33
C SER A 182 -17.18 31.60 6.65
N LYS A 183 -16.96 32.92 6.77
CA LYS A 183 -16.45 33.52 8.02
C LYS A 183 -17.47 33.45 9.16
N GLU A 184 -18.75 33.66 8.86
CA GLU A 184 -19.82 33.62 9.87
C GLU A 184 -20.07 32.20 10.40
N GLN A 185 -19.94 31.19 9.53
CA GLN A 185 -20.06 29.78 9.94
C GLN A 185 -18.84 29.31 10.75
N LEU A 186 -17.63 29.74 10.37
CA LEU A 186 -16.42 29.46 11.17
C LEU A 186 -16.48 30.15 12.54
N GLN A 187 -16.96 31.39 12.62
CA GLN A 187 -17.09 32.09 13.89
C GLN A 187 -18.07 31.38 14.84
N LYS A 188 -19.21 30.89 14.30
CA LYS A 188 -20.19 30.12 15.09
C LYS A 188 -19.62 28.78 15.58
N GLN A 189 -18.79 28.11 14.79
CA GLN A 189 -18.13 26.86 15.22
C GLN A 189 -17.08 27.10 16.31
N ILE A 190 -16.33 28.20 16.23
CA ILE A 190 -15.37 28.59 17.26
C ILE A 190 -16.10 28.90 18.58
N GLU A 191 -17.20 29.67 18.53
CA GLU A 191 -18.03 29.93 19.73
C GLU A 191 -18.64 28.66 20.35
N GLN A 192 -19.03 27.69 19.52
CA GLN A 192 -19.54 26.41 20.01
C GLN A 192 -18.45 25.59 20.71
N LEU A 193 -17.23 25.59 20.17
CA LEU A 193 -16.09 24.90 20.78
C LEU A 193 -15.67 25.53 22.11
N ASP A 194 -15.69 26.86 22.22
CA ASP A 194 -15.36 27.55 23.47
C ASP A 194 -16.41 27.28 24.56
N LYS A 195 -17.70 27.28 24.21
CA LYS A 195 -18.77 26.88 25.15
C LYS A 195 -18.63 25.43 25.62
N LEU A 196 -18.24 24.52 24.73
CA LEU A 196 -18.04 23.11 25.07
C LEU A 196 -16.83 22.93 26.01
N LYS A 197 -15.74 23.65 25.77
CA LYS A 197 -14.57 23.68 26.66
C LYS A 197 -14.92 24.21 28.04
N GLU A 198 -15.72 25.27 28.11
CA GLU A 198 -16.12 25.86 29.40
C GLU A 198 -17.02 24.91 30.21
N GLN A 199 -17.88 24.13 29.54
CA GLN A 199 -18.70 23.09 30.17
C GLN A 199 -17.84 21.94 30.70
N LEU A 200 -16.90 21.43 29.89
CA LEU A 200 -15.98 20.37 30.31
C LEU A 200 -15.11 20.79 31.49
N GLN A 201 -14.68 22.04 31.54
CA GLN A 201 -13.88 22.56 32.65
C GLN A 201 -14.72 22.73 33.93
N LYS A 202 -16.00 23.09 33.81
CA LYS A 202 -16.94 23.12 34.95
C LYS A 202 -17.24 21.71 35.47
N GLU A 203 -17.35 20.72 34.59
CA GLU A 203 -17.51 19.31 35.00
C GLU A 203 -16.25 18.76 35.67
N GLN A 204 -15.05 19.01 35.11
CA GLN A 204 -13.78 18.62 35.75
C GLN A 204 -13.61 19.24 37.14
N ASN A 205 -13.99 20.50 37.32
CA ASN A 205 -13.91 21.15 38.63
C ASN A 205 -14.93 20.58 39.63
N LYS A 206 -16.09 20.11 39.18
CA LYS A 206 -17.07 19.42 40.04
C LYS A 206 -16.57 18.04 40.48
N VAL A 207 -16.06 17.25 39.53
CA VAL A 207 -15.48 15.93 39.81
C VAL A 207 -14.31 16.05 40.81
N ASN A 208 -13.39 16.99 40.60
CA ASN A 208 -12.28 17.23 41.52
C ASN A 208 -12.68 17.78 42.91
N SER A 209 -13.91 18.28 43.07
CA SER A 209 -14.43 18.77 44.35
C SER A 209 -15.19 17.70 45.14
N GLU A 210 -15.68 16.65 44.48
CA GLU A 210 -16.33 15.50 45.12
C GLU A 210 -15.30 14.50 45.68
N ASP A 211 -14.10 14.42 45.09
CA ASP A 211 -12.99 13.58 45.58
C ASP A 211 -12.24 14.14 46.82
N LYS A 212 -12.66 15.31 47.35
CA LYS A 212 -12.04 15.97 48.52
C LYS A 212 -12.94 16.07 49.76
N LYS A 213 -14.05 15.35 49.81
CA LYS A 213 -14.88 15.15 51.01
C LYS A 213 -14.77 13.71 51.51
#